data_AF-A0A317JN33-F1
#
_entry.id   AF-A0A317JN33-F1
#
_cell.length_a   1.000
_cell.length_b   1.000
_cell.length_c   1.000
_cell.angle_alpha   90.00
_cell.angle_beta   90.00
_cell.angle_gamma   90.00
#
_symmetry.space_group_name_H-M   'P 1'
#
loop_
_entity.id
_entity.type
_entity.pdbx_description
1 polymer ?
#
loop_
_entity_poly.entity_id
_entity_poly.type
_entity_poly.pdbx_seq_one_letter_code
_entity_poly.pdbx_strand_id
1 'polypeptide(L)'
;MASRPRLGATVLSLQKLAAAHSGKSDRGKNYQSFRGGNLKQYLRAHLRSAAPVENARKIDPRGGGRSCSRDYSADRQQSGSILQPFAGGAPLLRCALRALVPAWAIWLWSAQSAAQFSTSYLESRATFRKVCENLKLNSALLLECRQWTVPSPTDSDLQIDYAIIRPPDAKKMLILTAGLHGVESFAGSAMVNRFFSQWLEKFAEKRIAVALVHTMNPYGFKNSRRVTENNVDLNRNFPTRRGFLHVENPGYQKLQSVLEPAGPADTLVKGFLRLAFEMILRLVKMEFTLPDAHFAVAGGQSGSPRGLFYAGEKPEPQTAWLHSEIPVWWQGMSQVLLLDFHTGLGKKGVLHVMPADSITQSSVELRNKIFPGIHPSFTVTPSDADGYYRTRGALNESCEDLAAPAQAVAAATLEFGTLGDDIFNQLRTVNRMVLENQGSRFGFTSKDTEDEVKDHFKELFFPSDPVWRGQVESSTDAVFSLVLNKF
;
A
#
# COMPACT_ATOMS: atom_id res chain seq x y z
N MET A 1 23.03 45.09 13.65
CA MET A 1 22.35 45.09 12.33
C MET A 1 23.07 44.09 11.43
N ALA A 2 22.33 43.35 10.57
CA ALA A 2 22.81 42.55 9.41
C ALA A 2 23.90 41.46 9.65
N SER A 3 23.90 40.31 8.97
CA SER A 3 22.92 39.68 8.06
C SER A 3 23.12 38.15 8.04
N ARG A 4 22.05 37.38 7.79
CA ARG A 4 22.11 35.90 7.68
C ARG A 4 22.46 35.45 6.25
N PRO A 5 23.27 34.40 6.03
CA PRO A 5 23.46 33.80 4.71
C PRO A 5 22.20 33.02 4.27
N ARG A 6 21.91 33.03 2.96
CA ARG A 6 20.68 32.43 2.38
C ARG A 6 20.87 30.96 2.02
N LEU A 7 20.07 30.06 2.61
CA LEU A 7 20.01 28.63 2.26
C LEU A 7 19.43 28.30 0.86
N GLY A 8 19.01 29.29 0.07
CA GLY A 8 18.25 29.06 -1.18
C GLY A 8 19.05 28.50 -2.36
N ALA A 9 20.37 28.64 -2.40
CA ALA A 9 21.16 28.28 -3.58
C ALA A 9 21.32 26.76 -3.78
N THR A 10 21.47 26.00 -2.70
CA THR A 10 21.74 24.54 -2.76
C THR A 10 20.50 23.73 -3.17
N VAL A 11 19.29 24.19 -2.83
CA VAL A 11 18.04 23.49 -3.17
C VAL A 11 17.74 23.60 -4.67
N LEU A 12 18.03 24.75 -5.27
CA LEU A 12 17.85 25.00 -6.71
C LEU A 12 18.84 24.23 -7.60
N SER A 13 20.02 23.85 -7.10
CA SER A 13 20.94 22.99 -7.86
C SER A 13 20.48 21.53 -7.88
N LEU A 14 19.92 21.04 -6.77
CA LEU A 14 19.38 19.68 -6.66
C LEU A 14 18.18 19.45 -7.58
N GLN A 15 17.27 20.43 -7.71
CA GLN A 15 16.13 20.33 -8.64
C GLN A 15 16.58 20.18 -10.11
N LYS A 16 17.67 20.85 -10.52
CA LYS A 16 18.19 20.76 -11.90
C LYS A 16 18.86 19.42 -12.20
N LEU A 17 19.53 18.82 -11.22
CA LEU A 17 20.12 17.48 -11.36
C LEU A 17 19.06 16.38 -11.48
N ALA A 18 17.99 16.44 -10.67
CA ALA A 18 16.88 15.49 -10.77
C ALA A 18 16.13 15.60 -12.11
N ALA A 19 15.83 16.82 -12.58
CA ALA A 19 15.13 17.04 -13.84
C ALA A 19 15.93 16.59 -15.09
N ALA A 20 17.27 16.51 -15.00
CA ALA A 20 18.11 16.04 -16.09
C ALA A 20 18.07 14.50 -16.29
N HIS A 21 17.59 13.73 -15.30
CA HIS A 21 17.48 12.27 -15.39
C HIS A 21 16.06 11.77 -15.73
N SER A 22 15.04 12.63 -15.73
CA SER A 22 13.65 12.27 -16.07
C SER A 22 13.31 12.44 -17.56
N GLY A 23 14.30 12.34 -18.45
CA GLY A 23 14.12 12.44 -19.90
C GLY A 23 13.50 11.16 -20.48
N LYS A 24 12.26 11.27 -20.99
CA LYS A 24 11.51 10.15 -21.61
C LYS A 24 12.33 9.39 -22.65
N SER A 25 12.48 8.08 -22.48
CA SER A 25 12.87 7.17 -23.57
C SER A 25 11.63 6.71 -24.33
N ASP A 26 11.61 6.95 -25.64
CA ASP A 26 10.63 6.39 -26.57
C ASP A 26 11.34 5.39 -27.50
N ARG A 27 10.67 4.25 -27.74
CA ARG A 27 11.01 3.16 -28.70
C ARG A 27 12.24 2.29 -28.38
N GLY A 28 11.97 1.00 -28.23
CA GLY A 28 12.99 -0.04 -28.34
C GLY A 28 13.39 -0.29 -29.80
N LYS A 29 14.65 -0.73 -29.97
CA LYS A 29 15.12 -1.61 -31.06
C LYS A 29 16.45 -2.24 -30.65
N ASN A 30 16.69 -3.46 -31.15
CA ASN A 30 17.84 -4.31 -30.83
C ASN A 30 19.19 -3.59 -30.86
N TYR A 31 20.09 -3.96 -29.94
CA TYR A 31 21.53 -3.80 -30.16
C TYR A 31 22.30 -5.05 -29.71
N GLN A 32 22.88 -5.75 -30.69
CA GLN A 32 24.05 -6.59 -30.46
C GLN A 32 25.29 -5.68 -30.32
N SER A 33 26.25 -6.16 -29.52
CA SER A 33 27.69 -5.83 -29.50
C SER A 33 28.18 -4.58 -30.26
N PHE A 34 28.74 -3.61 -29.51
CA PHE A 34 29.87 -2.82 -29.99
C PHE A 34 30.90 -2.56 -28.88
N ARG A 35 32.17 -2.86 -29.14
CA ARG A 35 33.31 -2.54 -28.26
C ARG A 35 33.85 -1.15 -28.57
N GLY A 36 34.26 -0.42 -27.53
CA GLY A 36 35.32 0.59 -27.58
C GLY A 36 35.04 1.89 -28.36
N GLY A 37 34.74 2.98 -27.65
CA GLY A 37 34.68 4.34 -28.21
C GLY A 37 34.98 5.39 -27.13
N ASN A 38 35.81 6.39 -27.45
CA ASN A 38 36.35 7.35 -26.48
C ASN A 38 35.41 8.55 -26.23
N LEU A 39 35.08 8.79 -24.95
CA LEU A 39 34.12 9.79 -24.46
C LEU A 39 34.36 11.23 -24.99
N LYS A 40 35.60 11.58 -25.36
CA LYS A 40 35.96 12.92 -25.89
C LYS A 40 35.27 13.29 -27.21
N GLN A 41 34.80 12.32 -28.00
CA GLN A 41 34.19 12.61 -29.31
C GLN A 41 32.71 13.02 -29.18
N TYR A 42 31.99 12.45 -28.21
CA TYR A 42 30.57 12.73 -27.95
C TYR A 42 30.33 14.18 -27.48
N LEU A 43 31.20 14.67 -26.59
CA LEU A 43 31.10 16.01 -26.00
C LEU A 43 31.32 17.17 -27.00
N ARG A 44 31.97 16.92 -28.15
CA ARG A 44 32.17 17.97 -29.18
C ARG A 44 30.92 18.25 -30.03
N ALA A 45 29.97 17.32 -30.10
CA ALA A 45 28.79 17.46 -30.94
C ALA A 45 27.67 18.33 -30.31
N HIS A 46 27.68 18.53 -28.99
CA HIS A 46 26.55 19.10 -28.24
C HIS A 46 26.78 20.51 -27.66
N LEU A 47 27.88 21.19 -28.01
CA LEU A 47 28.23 22.52 -27.49
C LEU A 47 28.30 23.63 -28.57
N ARG A 48 27.44 23.56 -29.60
CA ARG A 48 27.32 24.62 -30.63
C ARG A 48 25.87 24.88 -31.07
N SER A 49 25.07 25.47 -30.19
CA SER A 49 23.89 26.27 -30.58
C SER A 49 23.33 27.09 -29.40
N ALA A 50 23.80 28.33 -29.24
CA ALA A 50 23.19 29.29 -28.33
C ALA A 50 23.26 30.72 -28.91
N ALA A 51 22.11 31.18 -29.43
CA ALA A 51 21.74 32.59 -29.68
C ALA A 51 22.48 33.36 -30.83
N PRO A 52 21.97 34.52 -31.31
CA PRO A 52 20.55 34.96 -31.44
C PRO A 52 20.25 35.65 -32.82
N VAL A 53 19.07 36.32 -32.92
CA VAL A 53 18.74 37.52 -33.76
C VAL A 53 17.90 37.36 -35.05
N GLU A 54 16.65 37.86 -34.94
CA GLU A 54 15.80 38.71 -35.83
C GLU A 54 15.50 38.49 -37.34
N ASN A 55 14.26 38.90 -37.66
CA ASN A 55 13.76 39.65 -38.84
C ASN A 55 13.57 38.97 -40.22
N ALA A 56 12.32 38.56 -40.45
CA ALA A 56 11.43 38.96 -41.55
C ALA A 56 11.97 39.23 -42.98
N ARG A 57 11.40 38.54 -43.98
CA ARG A 57 10.63 39.18 -45.09
C ARG A 57 9.92 38.20 -46.06
N LYS A 58 8.71 38.64 -46.45
CA LYS A 58 8.01 38.51 -47.75
C LYS A 58 7.65 37.14 -48.36
N ILE A 59 6.33 36.98 -48.49
CA ILE A 59 5.56 36.17 -49.44
C ILE A 59 5.65 36.79 -50.86
N ASP A 60 5.66 35.99 -51.95
CA ASP A 60 4.76 36.05 -53.13
C ASP A 60 5.00 34.86 -54.12
N PRO A 61 4.31 34.64 -55.27
CA PRO A 61 3.26 33.61 -55.34
C PRO A 61 3.29 32.67 -56.58
N ARG A 62 2.37 31.68 -56.57
CA ARG A 62 1.65 30.99 -57.69
C ARG A 62 1.19 29.60 -57.20
N GLY A 63 0.03 29.03 -57.52
CA GLY A 63 -1.15 29.53 -58.26
C GLY A 63 -2.05 28.36 -58.73
N GLY A 64 -3.38 28.51 -58.65
CA GLY A 64 -4.40 27.56 -59.16
C GLY A 64 -4.82 26.42 -58.21
N GLY A 65 -6.08 25.97 -58.18
CA GLY A 65 -7.31 26.50 -58.81
C GLY A 65 -8.46 25.47 -58.93
N ARG A 66 -9.71 25.97 -59.01
CA ARG A 66 -11.00 25.25 -59.30
C ARG A 66 -11.59 24.47 -58.08
N SER A 67 -12.80 24.73 -57.55
CA SER A 67 -14.19 24.82 -58.11
C SER A 67 -14.75 23.44 -58.53
N CYS A 68 -15.99 22.98 -58.31
CA CYS A 68 -17.29 23.51 -57.77
C CYS A 68 -18.24 22.27 -57.58
N SER A 69 -19.50 22.26 -57.09
CA SER A 69 -20.39 23.14 -56.28
C SER A 69 -21.79 22.47 -56.15
N ARG A 70 -22.72 23.01 -55.32
CA ARG A 70 -24.21 22.84 -55.42
C ARG A 70 -24.78 21.43 -55.05
N ASP A 71 -26.05 21.21 -54.67
CA ASP A 71 -27.29 22.03 -54.51
C ASP A 71 -28.36 21.33 -53.60
N TYR A 72 -29.32 22.09 -53.03
CA TYR A 72 -30.75 21.78 -52.63
C TYR A 72 -31.10 20.51 -51.78
N SER A 73 -32.28 20.29 -51.12
CA SER A 73 -33.63 20.91 -50.96
C SER A 73 -34.24 20.48 -49.59
N ALA A 74 -34.90 21.30 -48.74
CA ALA A 74 -36.32 21.72 -48.70
C ALA A 74 -37.41 20.62 -48.54
N ASP A 75 -38.25 20.63 -47.47
CA ASP A 75 -39.69 21.08 -47.52
C ASP A 75 -40.47 21.12 -46.15
N ARG A 76 -41.51 21.99 -46.08
CA ARG A 76 -42.73 22.17 -45.20
C ARG A 76 -42.85 21.63 -43.75
N GLN A 77 -43.41 22.34 -42.73
CA GLN A 77 -44.68 23.11 -42.53
C GLN A 77 -45.98 22.27 -42.47
N GLN A 78 -47.01 22.57 -41.68
CA GLN A 78 -47.31 23.70 -40.74
C GLN A 78 -47.44 23.15 -39.27
N SER A 79 -48.06 23.75 -38.23
CA SER A 79 -48.77 25.01 -37.90
C SER A 79 -48.63 25.24 -36.35
N GLY A 80 -49.12 26.29 -35.66
CA GLY A 80 -49.75 27.57 -36.02
C GLY A 80 -50.44 28.26 -34.81
N SER A 81 -50.38 29.61 -34.72
CA SER A 81 -51.01 30.49 -33.70
C SER A 81 -50.40 30.45 -32.26
N ILE A 82 -50.29 31.53 -31.46
CA ILE A 82 -50.69 32.95 -31.62
C ILE A 82 -49.87 33.87 -30.66
N LEU A 83 -49.72 35.16 -31.02
CA LEU A 83 -49.24 36.32 -30.22
C LEU A 83 -47.76 36.50 -29.78
N GLN A 84 -47.29 37.73 -30.03
CA GLN A 84 -46.10 38.47 -29.57
C GLN A 84 -46.62 39.82 -28.98
N PRO A 85 -45.83 40.77 -28.38
CA PRO A 85 -44.42 41.08 -28.69
C PRO A 85 -43.49 41.63 -27.54
N PHE A 86 -42.20 41.87 -27.88
CA PHE A 86 -41.20 42.77 -27.25
C PHE A 86 -40.77 42.53 -25.77
N ALA A 87 -39.51 42.71 -25.33
CA ALA A 87 -38.23 42.93 -26.02
C ALA A 87 -37.02 42.61 -25.09
N GLY A 88 -35.86 42.28 -25.67
CA GLY A 88 -34.52 42.53 -25.07
C GLY A 88 -33.78 41.35 -24.41
N GLY A 89 -32.51 41.16 -24.79
CA GLY A 89 -31.48 40.54 -23.92
C GLY A 89 -30.93 39.16 -24.31
N ALA A 90 -29.70 39.13 -24.81
CA ALA A 90 -28.82 38.00 -25.15
C ALA A 90 -28.91 36.67 -24.34
N PRO A 91 -28.75 35.49 -24.98
CA PRO A 91 -28.70 34.18 -24.31
C PRO A 91 -27.28 33.60 -24.17
N LEU A 92 -26.63 33.74 -23.02
CA LEU A 92 -25.42 32.96 -22.67
C LEU A 92 -25.34 32.69 -21.16
N LEU A 93 -25.75 31.51 -20.70
CA LEU A 93 -25.05 30.62 -19.74
C LEU A 93 -25.96 29.44 -19.34
N ARG A 94 -25.81 28.30 -20.03
CA ARG A 94 -26.24 26.98 -19.54
C ARG A 94 -25.18 25.93 -19.89
N CYS A 95 -24.22 25.70 -18.98
CA CYS A 95 -23.47 24.45 -18.78
C CYS A 95 -22.29 24.67 -17.81
N ALA A 96 -22.57 24.87 -16.51
CA ALA A 96 -21.52 24.90 -15.48
C ALA A 96 -22.02 24.60 -14.05
N LEU A 97 -22.98 23.68 -13.87
CA LEU A 97 -23.27 23.12 -12.55
C LEU A 97 -22.40 21.88 -12.30
N ARG A 98 -21.10 22.11 -12.08
CA ARG A 98 -20.31 21.19 -11.26
C ARG A 98 -20.91 21.24 -9.86
N ALA A 99 -21.34 20.10 -9.33
CA ALA A 99 -21.77 20.01 -7.95
C ALA A 99 -20.58 20.29 -7.02
N LEU A 100 -20.44 21.55 -6.61
CA LEU A 100 -19.53 21.95 -5.54
C LEU A 100 -20.11 21.40 -4.24
N VAL A 101 -19.66 20.21 -3.83
CA VAL A 101 -19.85 19.73 -2.47
C VAL A 101 -19.17 20.76 -1.56
N PRO A 102 -19.90 21.52 -0.73
CA PRO A 102 -19.30 22.59 0.04
C PRO A 102 -18.42 21.99 1.13
N ALA A 103 -17.35 22.70 1.53
CA ALA A 103 -16.38 22.17 2.50
C ALA A 103 -17.01 21.73 3.83
N TRP A 104 -18.13 22.35 4.24
CA TRP A 104 -18.88 21.95 5.44
C TRP A 104 -19.59 20.59 5.30
N ALA A 105 -19.96 20.17 4.08
CA ALA A 105 -20.54 18.84 3.84
C ALA A 105 -19.48 17.73 3.91
N ILE A 106 -18.22 18.04 3.55
CA ILE A 106 -17.07 17.15 3.82
C ILE A 106 -16.85 17.03 5.33
N TRP A 107 -16.97 18.13 6.08
CA TRP A 107 -16.86 18.12 7.55
C TRP A 107 -17.98 17.34 8.25
N LEU A 108 -19.22 17.40 7.75
CA LEU A 108 -20.33 16.58 8.28
C LEU A 108 -20.18 15.09 7.93
N TRP A 109 -19.53 14.75 6.80
CA TRP A 109 -19.18 13.36 6.49
C TRP A 109 -17.97 12.86 7.30
N SER A 110 -17.08 13.75 7.77
CA SER A 110 -15.93 13.38 8.60
C SER A 110 -16.24 13.21 10.09
N ALA A 111 -17.51 13.35 10.51
CA ALA A 111 -17.91 13.42 11.92
C ALA A 111 -18.64 12.16 12.44
N GLN A 112 -18.48 11.00 11.80
CA GLN A 112 -18.88 9.72 12.39
C GLN A 112 -18.01 8.56 11.88
N SER A 113 -16.73 8.52 12.29
CA SER A 113 -15.93 7.29 12.26
C SER A 113 -16.69 6.23 13.07
N ALA A 114 -17.16 5.19 12.40
CA ALA A 114 -17.94 4.10 13.03
C ALA A 114 -17.03 2.93 13.41
N ALA A 115 -15.82 2.86 12.87
CA ALA A 115 -14.76 2.01 13.38
C ALA A 115 -14.19 2.61 14.68
N GLN A 116 -14.26 1.86 15.79
CA GLN A 116 -13.54 2.19 17.01
C GLN A 116 -12.05 1.84 16.83
N PHE A 117 -11.27 2.83 16.37
CA PHE A 117 -9.82 2.71 16.31
C PHE A 117 -9.21 2.76 17.72
N SER A 118 -9.02 1.58 18.31
CA SER A 118 -8.45 1.45 19.66
C SER A 118 -7.02 1.99 19.75
N THR A 119 -6.68 2.50 20.93
CA THR A 119 -5.42 3.18 21.22
C THR A 119 -4.30 2.26 21.69
N SER A 120 -4.64 1.01 22.08
CA SER A 120 -3.73 -0.03 22.55
C SER A 120 -4.19 -1.45 22.15
N TYR A 121 -3.27 -2.42 22.21
CA TYR A 121 -3.57 -3.86 22.03
C TYR A 121 -4.67 -4.34 22.99
N LEU A 122 -4.56 -4.02 24.28
CA LEU A 122 -5.50 -4.49 25.31
C LEU A 122 -6.92 -3.98 25.08
N GLU A 123 -7.06 -2.70 24.71
CA GLU A 123 -8.36 -2.11 24.34
C GLU A 123 -8.92 -2.78 23.07
N SER A 124 -8.10 -2.98 22.04
CA SER A 124 -8.55 -3.61 20.80
C SER A 124 -8.98 -5.07 21.01
N ARG A 125 -8.24 -5.82 21.84
CA ARG A 125 -8.57 -7.20 22.24
C ARG A 125 -9.88 -7.28 23.01
N ALA A 126 -10.08 -6.37 23.98
CA ALA A 126 -11.33 -6.28 24.73
C ALA A 126 -12.51 -5.95 23.82
N THR A 127 -12.32 -5.06 22.83
CA THR A 127 -13.33 -4.75 21.81
C THR A 127 -13.70 -6.00 20.99
N PHE A 128 -12.73 -6.74 20.46
CA PHE A 128 -12.99 -7.95 19.67
C PHE A 128 -13.75 -9.02 20.49
N ARG A 129 -13.31 -9.29 21.72
CA ARG A 129 -13.98 -10.25 22.63
C ARG A 129 -15.41 -9.83 22.96
N LYS A 130 -15.62 -8.56 23.31
CA LYS A 130 -16.95 -8.02 23.58
C LYS A 130 -17.88 -8.15 22.37
N VAL A 131 -17.37 -7.97 21.16
CA VAL A 131 -18.16 -8.19 19.94
C VAL A 131 -18.52 -9.67 19.77
N CYS A 132 -17.56 -10.59 19.98
CA CYS A 132 -17.81 -12.04 20.04
C CYS A 132 -18.90 -12.44 21.07
N GLU A 133 -18.82 -11.93 22.30
CA GLU A 133 -19.75 -12.23 23.39
C GLU A 133 -21.18 -11.73 23.13
N ASN A 134 -21.32 -10.58 22.46
CA ASN A 134 -22.63 -9.95 22.22
C ASN A 134 -23.30 -10.40 20.91
N LEU A 135 -22.63 -11.22 20.10
CA LEU A 135 -23.12 -11.62 18.78
C LEU A 135 -24.27 -12.63 18.88
N LYS A 136 -25.51 -12.13 18.77
CA LYS A 136 -26.72 -12.95 18.70
C LYS A 136 -27.00 -13.37 17.26
N LEU A 137 -26.24 -14.34 16.75
CA LEU A 137 -26.53 -14.94 15.45
C LEU A 137 -27.85 -15.73 15.46
N ASN A 138 -28.45 -15.87 14.28
CA ASN A 138 -29.49 -16.86 14.01
C ASN A 138 -28.95 -18.26 14.35
N SER A 139 -29.78 -19.11 14.97
CA SER A 139 -29.40 -20.42 15.53
C SER A 139 -28.85 -21.44 14.51
N ALA A 140 -28.98 -21.15 13.21
CA ALA A 140 -28.39 -21.94 12.13
C ALA A 140 -26.88 -21.68 11.91
N LEU A 141 -26.29 -20.61 12.47
CA LEU A 141 -24.88 -20.26 12.25
C LEU A 141 -24.00 -20.83 13.37
N LEU A 142 -22.99 -21.63 13.00
CA LEU A 142 -21.93 -22.03 13.93
C LEU A 142 -20.96 -20.87 14.12
N LEU A 143 -20.86 -20.36 15.34
CA LEU A 143 -19.87 -19.37 15.78
C LEU A 143 -18.87 -20.03 16.73
N GLU A 144 -17.59 -19.91 16.40
CA GLU A 144 -16.49 -20.27 17.30
C GLU A 144 -15.58 -19.06 17.49
N CYS A 145 -15.69 -18.39 18.63
CA CYS A 145 -14.68 -17.42 19.08
C CYS A 145 -13.66 -18.14 19.95
N ARG A 146 -12.38 -18.05 19.57
CA ARG A 146 -11.26 -18.75 20.20
C ARG A 146 -10.09 -17.79 20.40
N GLN A 147 -9.17 -18.19 21.28
CA GLN A 147 -7.92 -17.49 21.54
C GLN A 147 -6.78 -18.50 21.49
N TRP A 148 -5.63 -18.10 20.94
CA TRP A 148 -4.39 -18.86 20.99
C TRP A 148 -3.30 -18.04 21.67
N THR A 149 -2.66 -18.59 22.70
CA THR A 149 -1.58 -17.90 23.42
C THR A 149 -0.30 -17.97 22.61
N VAL A 150 0.29 -16.80 22.32
CA VAL A 150 1.60 -16.70 21.67
C VAL A 150 2.69 -16.99 22.71
N PRO A 151 3.52 -18.03 22.53
CA PRO A 151 4.65 -18.27 23.42
C PRO A 151 5.69 -17.16 23.25
N SER A 152 6.00 -16.43 24.33
CA SER A 152 6.99 -15.35 24.33
C SER A 152 7.90 -15.43 25.56
N PRO A 153 9.21 -15.18 25.42
CA PRO A 153 10.12 -15.09 26.55
C PRO A 153 10.00 -13.76 27.32
N THR A 154 9.34 -12.75 26.74
CA THR A 154 9.29 -11.37 27.27
C THR A 154 7.93 -10.93 27.79
N ASP A 155 6.85 -11.66 27.47
CA ASP A 155 5.49 -11.24 27.79
C ASP A 155 4.55 -12.45 27.95
N SER A 156 3.85 -12.54 29.07
CA SER A 156 2.95 -13.67 29.37
C SER A 156 1.50 -13.46 28.94
N ASP A 157 1.13 -12.27 28.45
CA ASP A 157 -0.24 -11.90 28.07
C ASP A 157 -0.32 -11.51 26.57
N LEU A 158 0.18 -12.38 25.71
CA LEU A 158 0.09 -12.27 24.27
C LEU A 158 -0.82 -13.35 23.71
N GLN A 159 -1.89 -12.92 23.05
CA GLN A 159 -2.94 -13.80 22.52
C GLN A 159 -3.35 -13.34 21.11
N ILE A 160 -3.54 -14.31 20.22
CA ILE A 160 -4.22 -14.14 18.93
C ILE A 160 -5.68 -14.54 19.15
N ASP A 161 -6.57 -13.55 19.12
CA ASP A 161 -8.01 -13.76 19.15
C ASP A 161 -8.54 -13.94 17.73
N TYR A 162 -9.42 -14.93 17.54
CA TYR A 162 -9.99 -15.24 16.24
C TYR A 162 -11.43 -15.75 16.35
N ALA A 163 -12.20 -15.56 15.29
CA ALA A 163 -13.59 -16.01 15.19
C ALA A 163 -13.82 -16.74 13.86
N ILE A 164 -14.50 -17.89 13.92
CA ILE A 164 -14.91 -18.67 12.75
C ILE A 164 -16.44 -18.71 12.73
N ILE A 165 -17.04 -18.30 11.61
CA ILE A 165 -18.47 -18.29 11.39
C ILE A 165 -18.77 -19.18 10.18
N ARG A 166 -19.57 -20.22 10.37
CA ARG A 166 -19.96 -21.16 9.30
C ARG A 166 -21.47 -21.21 9.15
N PRO A 167 -22.02 -20.65 8.05
CA PRO A 167 -23.37 -20.97 7.60
C PRO A 167 -23.48 -22.43 7.16
N PRO A 168 -24.67 -23.06 7.27
CA PRO A 168 -24.91 -24.39 6.72
C PRO A 168 -24.65 -24.43 5.21
N ASP A 169 -24.11 -25.55 4.74
CA ASP A 169 -23.75 -25.80 3.34
C ASP A 169 -22.78 -24.79 2.70
N ALA A 170 -22.10 -23.95 3.49
CA ALA A 170 -21.12 -23.00 2.97
C ALA A 170 -20.03 -23.73 2.16
N LYS A 171 -19.78 -23.22 0.94
CA LYS A 171 -18.70 -23.68 0.03
C LYS A 171 -17.65 -22.63 -0.24
N LYS A 172 -17.83 -21.42 0.30
CA LYS A 172 -16.94 -20.28 0.14
C LYS A 172 -16.49 -19.80 1.51
N MET A 173 -15.22 -19.47 1.67
CA MET A 173 -14.71 -18.84 2.89
C MET A 173 -13.97 -17.53 2.60
N LEU A 174 -14.30 -16.49 3.36
CA LEU A 174 -13.51 -15.27 3.48
C LEU A 174 -12.64 -15.35 4.74
N ILE A 175 -11.34 -15.17 4.61
CA ILE A 175 -10.40 -15.05 5.72
C ILE A 175 -9.95 -13.59 5.77
N LEU A 176 -10.17 -12.90 6.89
CA LEU A 176 -9.61 -11.58 7.15
C LEU A 176 -8.53 -11.69 8.21
N THR A 177 -7.32 -11.24 7.88
CA THR A 177 -6.20 -11.15 8.81
C THR A 177 -5.74 -9.71 8.98
N ALA A 178 -5.27 -9.38 10.18
CA ALA A 178 -4.68 -8.10 10.47
C ALA A 178 -3.39 -8.30 11.28
N GLY A 179 -2.48 -7.33 11.17
CA GLY A 179 -1.39 -7.21 12.13
C GLY A 179 -0.31 -8.28 12.03
N LEU A 180 0.00 -8.81 10.83
CA LEU A 180 1.31 -9.47 10.61
C LEU A 180 2.44 -8.54 11.07
N HIS A 181 2.29 -7.26 10.72
CA HIS A 181 3.06 -6.17 11.28
C HIS A 181 2.31 -5.61 12.50
N GLY A 182 2.89 -5.69 13.69
CA GLY A 182 2.17 -5.42 14.94
C GLY A 182 1.57 -4.01 15.01
N VAL A 183 2.35 -2.99 14.68
CA VAL A 183 1.92 -1.57 14.63
C VAL A 183 0.79 -1.30 13.62
N GLU A 184 0.66 -2.10 12.56
CA GLU A 184 -0.39 -1.92 11.55
C GLU A 184 -1.76 -2.41 12.05
N SER A 185 -1.76 -3.20 13.15
CA SER A 185 -2.98 -3.65 13.83
C SER A 185 -3.87 -2.51 14.31
N PHE A 186 -3.35 -1.31 14.60
CA PHE A 186 -4.20 -0.15 14.96
C PHE A 186 -5.27 0.14 13.89
N ALA A 187 -4.92 0.01 12.61
CA ALA A 187 -5.85 0.15 11.50
C ALA A 187 -6.52 -1.19 11.14
N GLY A 188 -5.74 -2.27 10.98
CA GLY A 188 -6.25 -3.56 10.55
C GLY A 188 -7.28 -4.18 11.50
N SER A 189 -7.02 -4.15 12.82
CA SER A 189 -7.97 -4.70 13.82
C SER A 189 -9.26 -3.89 13.89
N ALA A 190 -9.21 -2.58 13.64
CA ALA A 190 -10.40 -1.74 13.53
C ALA A 190 -11.25 -2.12 12.31
N MET A 191 -10.63 -2.50 11.19
CA MET A 191 -11.34 -2.99 10.00
C MET A 191 -11.91 -4.41 10.17
N VAL A 192 -11.22 -5.29 10.90
CA VAL A 192 -11.76 -6.59 11.33
C VAL A 192 -13.00 -6.40 12.22
N ASN A 193 -12.93 -5.52 13.22
CA ASN A 193 -14.09 -5.18 14.07
C ASN A 193 -15.23 -4.52 13.28
N ARG A 194 -14.92 -3.70 12.27
CA ARG A 194 -15.91 -3.13 11.34
C ARG A 194 -16.60 -4.20 10.50
N PHE A 195 -15.85 -5.16 9.95
CA PHE A 195 -16.44 -6.28 9.23
C PHE A 195 -17.42 -7.05 10.13
N PHE A 196 -16.96 -7.40 11.34
CA PHE A 196 -17.73 -8.14 12.32
C PHE A 196 -19.07 -7.45 12.63
N SER A 197 -19.05 -6.13 12.84
CA SER A 197 -20.23 -5.35 13.24
C SER A 197 -21.15 -4.88 12.10
N GLN A 198 -20.68 -4.80 10.85
CA GLN A 198 -21.45 -4.17 9.74
C GLN A 198 -21.61 -5.04 8.49
N TRP A 199 -20.85 -6.14 8.37
CA TRP A 199 -20.77 -6.94 7.15
C TRP A 199 -21.03 -8.44 7.39
N LEU A 200 -20.70 -8.97 8.57
CA LEU A 200 -20.78 -10.40 8.88
C LEU A 200 -22.14 -11.03 8.55
N GLU A 201 -23.25 -10.39 8.93
CA GLU A 201 -24.61 -10.89 8.65
C GLU A 201 -24.87 -11.04 7.14
N LYS A 202 -24.50 -10.03 6.33
CA LYS A 202 -24.67 -10.04 4.87
C LYS A 202 -23.88 -11.17 4.20
N PHE A 203 -22.68 -11.47 4.71
CA PHE A 203 -21.86 -12.60 4.25
C PHE A 203 -22.47 -13.94 4.66
N ALA A 204 -23.00 -14.05 5.88
CA ALA A 204 -23.68 -15.24 6.37
C ALA A 204 -24.99 -15.53 5.58
N GLU A 205 -25.77 -14.50 5.25
CA GLU A 205 -26.95 -14.61 4.36
C GLU A 205 -26.61 -15.17 2.97
N LYS A 206 -25.44 -14.81 2.43
CA LYS A 206 -24.91 -15.39 1.17
C LYS A 206 -24.24 -16.75 1.33
N ARG A 207 -24.30 -17.36 2.52
CA ARG A 207 -23.65 -18.63 2.88
C ARG A 207 -22.15 -18.64 2.65
N ILE A 208 -21.50 -17.50 2.86
CA ILE A 208 -20.04 -17.38 2.88
C ILE A 208 -19.60 -17.58 4.33
N ALA A 209 -18.79 -18.61 4.58
CA ALA A 209 -18.11 -18.77 5.85
C ALA A 209 -17.07 -17.68 6.04
N VAL A 210 -16.80 -17.27 7.28
CA VAL A 210 -15.82 -16.22 7.58
C VAL A 210 -14.88 -16.69 8.67
N ALA A 211 -13.58 -16.48 8.49
CA ALA A 211 -12.59 -16.51 9.56
C ALA A 211 -12.02 -15.09 9.76
N LEU A 212 -12.00 -14.62 11.00
CA LEU A 212 -11.53 -13.29 11.38
C LEU A 212 -10.40 -13.44 12.38
N VAL A 213 -9.22 -12.87 12.08
CA VAL A 213 -8.05 -12.89 12.97
C VAL A 213 -7.74 -11.46 13.41
N HIS A 214 -7.82 -11.20 14.72
CA HIS A 214 -7.75 -9.86 15.31
C HIS A 214 -6.38 -9.18 15.14
N THR A 215 -5.31 -9.89 15.50
CA THR A 215 -3.92 -9.47 15.29
C THR A 215 -3.02 -10.70 15.28
N MET A 216 -2.13 -10.81 14.29
CA MET A 216 -1.16 -11.89 14.22
C MET A 216 0.11 -11.63 15.03
N ASN A 217 0.43 -10.37 15.32
CA ASN A 217 1.61 -9.96 16.09
C ASN A 217 1.21 -9.11 17.31
N PRO A 218 0.63 -9.74 18.36
CA PRO A 218 0.24 -9.03 19.58
C PRO A 218 1.42 -8.38 20.31
N TYR A 219 2.64 -8.96 20.23
CA TYR A 219 3.85 -8.33 20.76
C TYR A 219 4.11 -6.97 20.10
N GLY A 220 4.18 -6.95 18.77
CA GLY A 220 4.42 -5.74 18.00
C GLY A 220 3.29 -4.74 18.17
N PHE A 221 2.03 -5.19 18.27
CA PHE A 221 0.90 -4.29 18.53
C PHE A 221 0.99 -3.63 19.91
N LYS A 222 1.26 -4.42 20.96
CA LYS A 222 1.43 -3.92 22.34
C LYS A 222 2.60 -2.94 22.48
N ASN A 223 3.68 -3.17 21.74
CA ASN A 223 4.90 -2.35 21.76
C ASN A 223 4.96 -1.29 20.63
N SER A 224 3.93 -1.16 19.79
CA SER A 224 3.91 -0.31 18.58
C SER A 224 5.09 -0.56 17.61
N ARG A 225 5.55 -1.80 17.49
CA ARG A 225 6.62 -2.26 16.57
C ARG A 225 6.05 -3.01 15.36
N ARG A 226 6.77 -3.01 14.25
CA ARG A 226 6.44 -3.84 13.07
C ARG A 226 6.63 -5.33 13.34
N VAL A 227 7.74 -5.69 13.98
CA VAL A 227 8.27 -7.05 14.10
C VAL A 227 7.88 -7.75 15.41
N THR A 228 8.18 -9.04 15.55
CA THR A 228 8.11 -9.78 16.83
C THR A 228 9.24 -9.36 17.79
N GLU A 229 9.23 -9.89 19.01
CA GLU A 229 10.32 -9.77 19.99
C GLU A 229 11.69 -10.20 19.40
N ASN A 230 11.66 -11.21 18.53
CA ASN A 230 12.83 -11.78 17.86
C ASN A 230 13.33 -10.95 16.67
N ASN A 231 12.77 -9.74 16.47
CA ASN A 231 12.95 -8.89 15.28
C ASN A 231 12.40 -9.47 13.97
N VAL A 232 11.59 -10.53 14.02
CA VAL A 232 11.09 -11.19 12.80
C VAL A 232 9.91 -10.40 12.21
N ASP A 233 9.99 -10.13 10.91
CA ASP A 233 8.86 -9.67 10.09
C ASP A 233 8.01 -10.89 9.70
N LEU A 234 6.81 -11.03 10.29
CA LEU A 234 5.95 -12.18 10.04
C LEU A 234 5.57 -12.32 8.56
N ASN A 235 5.53 -11.22 7.80
CA ASN A 235 5.21 -11.23 6.37
C ASN A 235 6.43 -11.61 5.48
N ARG A 236 7.50 -12.14 6.08
CA ARG A 236 8.61 -12.85 5.40
C ARG A 236 8.86 -14.25 5.97
N ASN A 237 8.06 -14.69 6.95
CA ASN A 237 8.36 -15.81 7.82
C ASN A 237 7.46 -17.05 7.61
N PHE A 238 6.43 -16.96 6.75
CA PHE A 238 5.60 -18.12 6.45
C PHE A 238 6.37 -19.17 5.63
N PRO A 239 6.20 -20.47 5.93
CA PRO A 239 6.72 -21.53 5.07
C PRO A 239 5.93 -21.60 3.74
N THR A 240 6.60 -22.11 2.71
CA THR A 240 6.07 -22.31 1.36
C THR A 240 6.11 -23.80 0.97
N ARG A 241 5.58 -24.19 -0.19
CA ARG A 241 5.75 -25.54 -0.78
C ARG A 241 7.22 -25.90 -1.00
N ARG A 242 8.13 -24.93 -1.01
CA ARG A 242 9.59 -25.12 -1.11
C ARG A 242 10.27 -25.22 0.27
N GLY A 243 9.48 -25.30 1.34
CA GLY A 243 9.93 -25.24 2.72
C GLY A 243 10.07 -23.80 3.25
N PHE A 244 10.71 -23.67 4.40
CA PHE A 244 11.17 -22.38 4.91
C PHE A 244 12.49 -22.03 4.20
N LEU A 245 12.45 -21.00 3.36
CA LEU A 245 13.59 -20.61 2.52
C LEU A 245 14.38 -19.46 3.14
N HIS A 246 15.71 -19.59 3.17
CA HIS A 246 16.59 -18.46 3.49
C HIS A 246 16.42 -17.35 2.44
N VAL A 247 16.16 -16.12 2.89
CA VAL A 247 16.01 -14.96 2.00
C VAL A 247 17.37 -14.27 1.84
N GLU A 248 18.10 -14.64 0.79
CA GLU A 248 19.30 -13.91 0.38
C GLU A 248 18.93 -12.53 -0.18
N ASN A 249 19.61 -11.49 0.30
CA ASN A 249 19.43 -10.13 -0.20
C ASN A 249 20.79 -9.38 -0.29
N PRO A 250 21.53 -9.55 -1.39
CA PRO A 250 22.82 -8.87 -1.59
C PRO A 250 22.69 -7.33 -1.63
N GLY A 251 21.53 -6.81 -2.01
CA GLY A 251 21.23 -5.37 -1.94
C GLY A 251 21.21 -4.86 -0.50
N TYR A 252 20.55 -5.58 0.40
CA TYR A 252 20.53 -5.28 1.82
C TYR A 252 21.94 -5.31 2.42
N GLN A 253 22.73 -6.35 2.09
CA GLN A 253 24.12 -6.48 2.55
C GLN A 253 24.99 -5.27 2.17
N LYS A 254 24.87 -4.76 0.93
CA LYS A 254 25.56 -3.53 0.51
C LYS A 254 25.17 -2.32 1.35
N LEU A 255 23.88 -2.19 1.68
CA LEU A 255 23.32 -1.09 2.47
C LEU A 255 23.39 -1.28 3.98
N GLN A 256 23.93 -2.41 4.47
CA GLN A 256 23.81 -2.82 5.87
C GLN A 256 24.28 -1.73 6.85
N SER A 257 25.45 -1.13 6.65
CA SER A 257 25.97 -0.08 7.54
C SER A 257 25.11 1.20 7.60
N VAL A 258 24.22 1.38 6.62
CA VAL A 258 23.31 2.52 6.53
C VAL A 258 21.99 2.20 7.25
N LEU A 259 21.46 0.99 7.02
CA LEU A 259 20.19 0.49 7.56
C LEU A 259 20.31 -0.06 9.00
N GLU A 260 21.50 -0.48 9.40
CA GLU A 260 21.85 -0.98 10.74
C GLU A 260 22.96 -0.13 11.37
N PRO A 261 22.69 1.15 11.71
CA PRO A 261 23.63 1.96 12.47
C PRO A 261 23.89 1.37 13.86
N ALA A 262 25.15 1.45 14.30
CA ALA A 262 25.56 1.11 15.66
C ALA A 262 25.35 2.28 16.63
N GLY A 263 25.19 1.97 17.92
CA GLY A 263 25.01 2.96 18.99
C GLY A 263 23.57 3.47 19.10
N PRO A 264 23.27 4.32 20.10
CA PRO A 264 21.91 4.75 20.40
C PRO A 264 21.29 5.56 19.25
N ALA A 265 19.97 5.44 19.08
CA ALA A 265 19.22 6.25 18.12
C ALA A 265 19.21 7.73 18.54
N ASP A 266 19.42 8.60 17.56
CA ASP A 266 19.41 10.07 17.72
C ASP A 266 18.14 10.66 17.05
N THR A 267 17.92 11.97 17.19
CA THR A 267 16.66 12.62 16.74
C THR A 267 16.36 12.39 15.26
N LEU A 268 15.07 12.44 14.91
CA LEU A 268 14.57 12.16 13.55
C LEU A 268 15.31 12.95 12.47
N VAL A 269 15.62 14.22 12.75
CA VAL A 269 16.33 15.12 11.83
C VAL A 269 17.77 14.66 11.60
N LYS A 270 18.51 14.31 12.65
CA LYS A 270 19.91 13.84 12.51
C LYS A 270 19.98 12.47 11.85
N GLY A 271 19.09 11.55 12.23
CA GLY A 271 18.96 10.25 11.57
C GLY A 271 18.69 10.40 10.08
N PHE A 272 17.76 11.29 9.71
CA PHE A 272 17.41 11.55 8.31
C PHE A 272 18.59 12.14 7.54
N LEU A 273 19.30 13.11 8.12
CA LEU A 273 20.50 13.70 7.50
C LEU A 273 21.61 12.66 7.30
N ARG A 274 21.86 11.79 8.30
CA ARG A 274 22.81 10.68 8.20
C ARG A 274 22.41 9.71 7.08
N LEU A 275 21.16 9.24 7.08
CA LEU A 275 20.62 8.32 6.07
C LEU A 275 20.73 8.92 4.67
N ALA A 276 20.23 10.15 4.48
CA ALA A 276 20.24 10.81 3.17
C ALA A 276 21.67 11.04 2.67
N PHE A 277 22.60 11.44 3.54
CA PHE A 277 24.01 11.62 3.18
C PHE A 277 24.67 10.31 2.74
N GLU A 278 24.54 9.24 3.52
CA GLU A 278 25.08 7.91 3.18
C GLU A 278 24.49 7.37 1.87
N MET A 279 23.17 7.50 1.68
CA MET A 279 22.50 7.08 0.45
C MET A 279 23.01 7.88 -0.76
N ILE A 280 23.16 9.20 -0.65
CA ILE A 280 23.70 10.05 -1.72
C ILE A 280 25.15 9.70 -2.04
N LEU A 281 26.01 9.51 -1.03
CA LEU A 281 27.42 9.14 -1.24
C LEU A 281 27.55 7.85 -2.05
N ARG A 282 26.76 6.83 -1.72
CA ARG A 282 26.82 5.51 -2.35
C ARG A 282 26.18 5.51 -3.75
N LEU A 283 25.13 6.30 -3.97
CA LEU A 283 24.61 6.60 -5.32
C LEU A 283 25.67 7.27 -6.21
N VAL A 284 26.36 8.29 -5.70
CA VAL A 284 27.42 9.01 -6.43
C VAL A 284 28.62 8.12 -6.76
N LYS A 285 28.92 7.14 -5.88
CA LYS A 285 29.93 6.09 -6.13
C LYS A 285 29.45 4.97 -7.07
N MET A 286 28.19 5.01 -7.53
CA MET A 286 27.57 3.97 -8.37
C MET A 286 27.54 2.57 -7.70
N GLU A 287 27.47 2.49 -6.36
CA GLU A 287 27.42 1.22 -5.62
C GLU A 287 26.07 0.48 -5.78
N PHE A 288 25.00 1.25 -6.04
CA PHE A 288 23.63 0.81 -6.27
C PHE A 288 22.83 1.85 -7.09
N THR A 289 21.70 1.45 -7.66
CA THR A 289 20.69 2.34 -8.27
C THR A 289 19.48 2.57 -7.35
N LEU A 290 18.68 3.61 -7.58
CA LEU A 290 17.47 3.86 -6.77
C LEU A 290 16.50 2.66 -6.73
N PRO A 291 16.21 1.96 -7.85
CA PRO A 291 15.49 0.69 -7.80
C PRO A 291 16.16 -0.37 -6.92
N ASP A 292 17.48 -0.57 -7.04
CA ASP A 292 18.20 -1.55 -6.20
C ASP A 292 18.03 -1.24 -4.71
N ALA A 293 18.05 0.03 -4.32
CA ALA A 293 17.84 0.43 -2.93
C ALA A 293 16.41 0.13 -2.44
N HIS A 294 15.41 0.32 -3.29
CA HIS A 294 14.02 -0.02 -2.95
C HIS A 294 13.85 -1.53 -2.76
N PHE A 295 14.36 -2.34 -3.69
CA PHE A 295 14.34 -3.81 -3.57
C PHE A 295 15.18 -4.32 -2.40
N ALA A 296 16.35 -3.73 -2.16
CA ALA A 296 17.22 -4.07 -1.04
C ALA A 296 16.50 -3.95 0.30
N VAL A 297 15.75 -2.87 0.51
CA VAL A 297 14.99 -2.65 1.75
C VAL A 297 13.74 -3.55 1.79
N ALA A 298 12.92 -3.55 0.74
CA ALA A 298 11.59 -4.17 0.79
C ALA A 298 11.57 -5.70 0.64
N GLY A 299 12.58 -6.30 0.00
CA GLY A 299 12.60 -7.74 -0.33
C GLY A 299 12.61 -8.69 0.87
N GLY A 300 13.00 -8.22 2.06
CA GLY A 300 13.28 -9.07 3.22
C GLY A 300 14.69 -9.69 3.16
N GLN A 301 15.14 -10.26 4.28
CA GLN A 301 16.47 -10.87 4.39
C GLN A 301 16.54 -11.87 5.56
N SER A 302 17.39 -12.89 5.46
CA SER A 302 17.66 -13.85 6.56
C SER A 302 19.10 -13.77 7.10
N GLY A 303 19.93 -12.86 6.59
CA GLY A 303 21.36 -12.77 6.91
C GLY A 303 21.73 -11.85 8.08
N SER A 304 20.80 -11.03 8.57
CA SER A 304 21.00 -10.13 9.70
C SER A 304 19.81 -10.17 10.66
N PRO A 305 19.91 -10.92 11.79
CA PRO A 305 18.86 -11.01 12.80
C PRO A 305 18.52 -9.69 13.51
N ARG A 306 19.36 -8.66 13.37
CA ARG A 306 19.14 -7.31 13.93
C ARG A 306 18.69 -6.30 12.89
N GLY A 307 18.68 -6.68 11.61
CA GLY A 307 18.31 -5.83 10.49
C GLY A 307 16.79 -5.69 10.35
N LEU A 308 16.42 -4.69 9.54
CA LEU A 308 15.04 -4.52 9.06
C LEU A 308 14.63 -5.71 8.18
N PHE A 309 13.31 -5.99 8.16
CA PHE A 309 12.68 -7.03 7.34
C PHE A 309 13.34 -8.42 7.48
N TYR A 310 13.81 -8.72 8.68
CA TYR A 310 14.42 -10.01 9.00
C TYR A 310 13.36 -11.13 8.97
N ALA A 311 13.58 -12.14 8.15
CA ALA A 311 12.63 -13.24 7.92
C ALA A 311 12.67 -14.34 8.99
N GLY A 312 13.65 -14.32 9.90
CA GLY A 312 13.90 -15.42 10.83
C GLY A 312 14.74 -16.56 10.24
N GLU A 313 15.18 -17.46 11.12
CA GLU A 313 15.85 -18.74 10.78
C GLU A 313 14.87 -19.92 10.68
N LYS A 314 13.66 -19.75 11.21
CA LYS A 314 12.57 -20.73 11.23
C LYS A 314 11.22 -19.99 11.32
N PRO A 315 10.09 -20.65 11.04
CA PRO A 315 8.77 -20.10 11.35
C PRO A 315 8.66 -19.73 12.85
N GLU A 316 8.25 -18.50 13.12
CA GLU A 316 7.82 -18.04 14.44
C GLU A 316 6.56 -18.81 14.86
N PRO A 317 6.28 -18.95 16.17
CA PRO A 317 5.10 -19.69 16.65
C PRO A 317 3.79 -19.24 15.99
N GLN A 318 3.62 -17.95 15.73
CA GLN A 318 2.43 -17.36 15.12
C GLN A 318 2.23 -17.81 13.66
N THR A 319 3.29 -17.85 12.84
CA THR A 319 3.18 -18.26 11.43
C THR A 319 2.97 -19.76 11.33
N ALA A 320 3.68 -20.55 12.14
CA ALA A 320 3.49 -22.00 12.24
C ALA A 320 2.05 -22.36 12.66
N TRP A 321 1.50 -21.67 13.66
CA TRP A 321 0.11 -21.84 14.11
C TRP A 321 -0.89 -21.53 12.98
N LEU A 322 -0.86 -20.33 12.39
CA LEU A 322 -1.83 -19.96 11.35
C LEU A 322 -1.71 -20.86 10.11
N HIS A 323 -0.50 -21.25 9.72
CA HIS A 323 -0.26 -22.19 8.63
C HIS A 323 -0.88 -23.59 8.89
N SER A 324 -0.95 -24.02 10.15
CA SER A 324 -1.63 -25.27 10.54
C SER A 324 -3.15 -25.14 10.64
N GLU A 325 -3.65 -23.96 11.00
CA GLU A 325 -5.09 -23.70 11.22
C GLU A 325 -5.86 -23.42 9.93
N ILE A 326 -5.29 -22.67 8.97
CA ILE A 326 -5.96 -22.33 7.70
C ILE A 326 -6.55 -23.57 6.99
N PRO A 327 -5.83 -24.71 6.86
CA PRO A 327 -6.39 -25.94 6.29
C PRO A 327 -7.60 -26.51 7.03
N VAL A 328 -7.65 -26.37 8.36
CA VAL A 328 -8.77 -26.79 9.21
C VAL A 328 -9.96 -25.82 9.01
N TRP A 329 -9.69 -24.53 8.90
CA TRP A 329 -10.72 -23.52 8.71
C TRP A 329 -11.44 -23.69 7.37
N TRP A 330 -10.72 -23.89 6.26
CA TRP A 330 -11.36 -24.01 4.95
C TRP A 330 -11.78 -25.42 4.54
N GLN A 331 -11.70 -26.41 5.43
CA GLN A 331 -12.07 -27.79 5.10
C GLN A 331 -13.50 -27.85 4.51
N GLY A 332 -13.63 -28.45 3.33
CA GLY A 332 -14.91 -28.57 2.60
C GLY A 332 -15.34 -27.33 1.78
N MET A 333 -14.56 -26.25 1.81
CA MET A 333 -14.77 -25.06 0.97
C MET A 333 -14.13 -25.26 -0.41
N SER A 334 -14.88 -25.02 -1.48
CA SER A 334 -14.36 -25.07 -2.85
C SER A 334 -13.71 -23.76 -3.29
N GLN A 335 -14.06 -22.63 -2.65
CA GLN A 335 -13.45 -21.33 -2.91
C GLN A 335 -13.03 -20.62 -1.63
N VAL A 336 -11.85 -19.99 -1.62
CA VAL A 336 -11.34 -19.19 -0.49
C VAL A 336 -10.83 -17.84 -1.00
N LEU A 337 -11.18 -16.76 -0.29
CA LEU A 337 -10.52 -15.47 -0.41
C LEU A 337 -9.83 -15.13 0.92
N LEU A 338 -8.53 -14.85 0.91
CA LEU A 338 -7.81 -14.28 2.05
C LEU A 338 -7.50 -12.80 1.78
N LEU A 339 -7.85 -11.92 2.72
CA LEU A 339 -7.49 -10.50 2.70
C LEU A 339 -6.71 -10.15 3.96
N ASP A 340 -5.53 -9.56 3.78
CA ASP A 340 -4.62 -9.22 4.87
C ASP A 340 -4.38 -7.70 4.94
N PHE A 341 -4.65 -7.08 6.08
CA PHE A 341 -4.60 -5.62 6.27
C PHE A 341 -3.19 -5.11 6.59
N HIS A 342 -2.68 -4.21 5.74
CA HIS A 342 -1.36 -3.58 5.85
C HIS A 342 -1.46 -2.05 5.72
N THR A 343 -0.44 -1.35 6.22
CA THR A 343 -0.34 0.11 6.07
C THR A 343 1.10 0.54 5.83
N GLY A 344 1.27 1.66 5.11
CA GLY A 344 2.57 2.30 4.92
C GLY A 344 2.84 2.73 3.48
N LEU A 345 2.61 1.84 2.52
CA LEU A 345 3.10 1.97 1.15
C LEU A 345 2.09 2.56 0.17
N GLY A 346 2.58 3.30 -0.80
CA GLY A 346 1.76 3.99 -1.79
C GLY A 346 1.31 5.38 -1.35
N LYS A 347 0.33 5.93 -2.08
CA LYS A 347 -0.14 7.32 -1.87
C LYS A 347 -0.94 7.45 -0.60
N LYS A 348 -0.73 8.54 0.15
CA LYS A 348 -1.47 8.83 1.38
C LYS A 348 -2.97 8.72 1.17
N GLY A 349 -3.62 7.83 1.92
CA GLY A 349 -5.07 7.65 1.90
C GLY A 349 -5.60 6.87 0.69
N VAL A 350 -4.73 6.28 -0.13
CA VAL A 350 -5.10 5.39 -1.23
C VAL A 350 -4.91 3.94 -0.78
N LEU A 351 -5.96 3.14 -0.93
CA LEU A 351 -5.89 1.69 -0.81
C LEU A 351 -5.31 1.08 -2.10
N HIS A 352 -4.26 0.30 -1.93
CA HIS A 352 -3.72 -0.62 -2.92
C HIS A 352 -4.14 -2.05 -2.55
N VAL A 353 -4.99 -2.65 -3.38
CA VAL A 353 -5.26 -4.10 -3.34
C VAL A 353 -4.14 -4.76 -4.14
N MET A 354 -3.37 -5.64 -3.48
CA MET A 354 -2.22 -6.33 -4.05
C MET A 354 -2.46 -7.85 -4.05
N PRO A 355 -3.09 -8.39 -5.12
CA PRO A 355 -3.33 -9.82 -5.23
C PRO A 355 -2.04 -10.63 -5.36
N ALA A 356 -2.04 -11.84 -4.79
CA ALA A 356 -0.96 -12.79 -4.96
C ALA A 356 -0.88 -13.37 -6.40
N ASP A 357 0.28 -13.94 -6.72
CA ASP A 357 0.40 -14.88 -7.82
C ASP A 357 -0.40 -16.14 -7.50
N SER A 358 -1.39 -16.43 -8.34
CA SER A 358 -2.23 -17.62 -8.20
C SER A 358 -1.65 -18.79 -8.98
N ILE A 359 -1.61 -19.97 -8.34
CA ILE A 359 -0.88 -21.14 -8.88
C ILE A 359 -1.73 -21.95 -9.85
N THR A 360 -3.05 -21.99 -9.65
CA THR A 360 -4.00 -22.76 -10.48
C THR A 360 -4.87 -21.84 -11.34
N GLN A 361 -5.36 -22.37 -12.47
CA GLN A 361 -6.25 -21.63 -13.37
C GLN A 361 -7.55 -21.19 -12.68
N SER A 362 -8.12 -22.02 -11.81
CA SER A 362 -9.31 -21.69 -11.03
C SER A 362 -9.07 -20.60 -9.98
N SER A 363 -7.88 -20.55 -9.37
CA SER A 363 -7.43 -19.45 -8.50
C SER A 363 -7.25 -18.14 -9.29
N VAL A 364 -6.63 -18.18 -10.48
CA VAL A 364 -6.51 -17.03 -11.39
C VAL A 364 -7.89 -16.47 -11.78
N GLU A 365 -8.84 -17.36 -12.12
CA GLU A 365 -10.22 -16.98 -12.45
C GLU A 365 -10.95 -16.36 -11.25
N LEU A 366 -10.83 -16.96 -10.06
CA LEU A 366 -11.41 -16.44 -8.82
C LEU A 366 -10.88 -15.04 -8.49
N ARG A 367 -9.55 -14.88 -8.53
CA ARG A 367 -8.87 -13.59 -8.29
C ARG A 367 -9.32 -12.53 -9.29
N ASN A 368 -9.33 -12.83 -10.58
CA ASN A 368 -9.71 -11.89 -11.63
C ASN A 368 -11.22 -11.53 -11.58
N LYS A 369 -12.08 -12.47 -11.16
CA LYS A 369 -13.53 -12.26 -10.93
C LYS A 369 -13.79 -11.25 -9.81
N ILE A 370 -12.98 -11.30 -8.75
CA ILE A 370 -13.11 -10.44 -7.56
C ILE A 370 -12.41 -9.10 -7.78
N PHE A 371 -11.23 -9.08 -8.41
CA PHE A 371 -10.39 -7.90 -8.63
C PHE A 371 -10.20 -7.58 -10.13
N PRO A 372 -11.19 -6.99 -10.81
CA PRO A 372 -11.15 -6.74 -12.26
C PRO A 372 -10.26 -5.54 -12.69
N GLY A 373 -9.23 -5.20 -11.91
CA GLY A 373 -8.22 -4.18 -12.24
C GLY A 373 -8.61 -2.71 -12.02
N ILE A 374 -9.90 -2.34 -12.18
CA ILE A 374 -10.37 -0.95 -12.04
C ILE A 374 -11.46 -0.85 -10.97
N HIS A 375 -11.28 0.07 -10.01
CA HIS A 375 -12.30 0.43 -9.01
C HIS A 375 -12.17 1.92 -8.64
N PRO A 376 -13.27 2.68 -8.39
CA PRO A 376 -13.18 4.10 -8.03
C PRO A 376 -12.59 4.37 -6.65
N SER A 377 -12.72 3.43 -5.71
CA SER A 377 -12.32 3.61 -4.30
C SER A 377 -10.93 3.05 -3.94
N PHE A 378 -10.28 2.30 -4.83
CA PHE A 378 -8.96 1.69 -4.57
C PHE A 378 -8.25 1.33 -5.88
N THR A 379 -6.93 1.18 -5.83
CA THR A 379 -6.12 0.72 -6.95
C THR A 379 -5.88 -0.79 -6.85
N VAL A 380 -5.96 -1.53 -7.94
CA VAL A 380 -5.42 -2.90 -8.00
C VAL A 380 -3.98 -2.82 -8.50
N THR A 381 -3.03 -3.32 -7.70
CA THR A 381 -1.60 -3.33 -8.03
C THR A 381 -1.15 -4.79 -8.17
N PRO A 382 -1.09 -5.34 -9.39
CA PRO A 382 -0.69 -6.72 -9.63
C PRO A 382 0.82 -6.93 -9.40
N SER A 383 1.22 -8.21 -9.30
CA SER A 383 2.57 -8.68 -8.96
C SER A 383 3.66 -8.43 -10.02
N ASP A 384 3.26 -7.90 -11.19
CA ASP A 384 4.08 -7.52 -12.33
C ASP A 384 4.13 -5.99 -12.55
N ALA A 385 3.47 -5.20 -11.69
CA ALA A 385 3.48 -3.75 -11.79
C ALA A 385 4.87 -3.14 -11.52
N ASP A 386 5.19 -2.05 -12.21
CA ASP A 386 6.43 -1.29 -11.99
C ASP A 386 6.57 -0.86 -10.51
N GLY A 387 7.69 -1.23 -9.88
CA GLY A 387 7.96 -0.96 -8.47
C GLY A 387 7.39 -2.00 -7.49
N TYR A 388 6.60 -2.98 -7.95
CA TYR A 388 6.21 -4.13 -7.14
C TYR A 388 7.43 -4.96 -6.77
N TYR A 389 7.57 -5.33 -5.50
CA TYR A 389 8.61 -6.22 -5.01
C TYR A 389 8.00 -7.55 -4.59
N ARG A 390 8.53 -8.65 -5.13
CA ARG A 390 8.12 -10.00 -4.72
C ARG A 390 8.75 -10.33 -3.38
N THR A 391 7.92 -10.38 -2.36
CA THR A 391 8.26 -10.94 -1.05
C THR A 391 8.31 -12.47 -1.15
N ARG A 392 9.03 -13.11 -0.24
CA ARG A 392 8.96 -14.56 -0.01
C ARG A 392 8.56 -14.82 1.43
N GLY A 393 7.80 -15.88 1.68
CA GLY A 393 7.29 -16.21 3.00
C GLY A 393 6.24 -15.21 3.49
N ALA A 394 5.49 -14.61 2.57
CA ALA A 394 4.33 -13.80 2.88
C ALA A 394 3.09 -14.69 3.07
N LEU A 395 2.12 -14.24 3.88
CA LEU A 395 0.90 -15.01 4.15
C LEU A 395 0.10 -15.29 2.87
N ASN A 396 0.08 -14.33 1.93
CA ASN A 396 -0.67 -14.46 0.68
C ASN A 396 -0.07 -15.52 -0.27
N GLU A 397 1.26 -15.63 -0.36
CA GLU A 397 1.98 -16.71 -1.06
C GLU A 397 1.70 -18.07 -0.39
N SER A 398 1.86 -18.13 0.93
CA SER A 398 1.68 -19.35 1.73
C SER A 398 0.23 -19.89 1.66
N CYS A 399 -0.76 -19.00 1.59
CA CYS A 399 -2.17 -19.34 1.42
C CYS A 399 -2.46 -20.06 0.09
N GLU A 400 -1.96 -19.56 -1.04
CA GLU A 400 -2.09 -20.25 -2.34
C GLU A 400 -1.34 -21.60 -2.35
N ASP A 401 -0.21 -21.68 -1.64
CA ASP A 401 0.56 -22.91 -1.47
C ASP A 401 -0.14 -23.98 -0.61
N LEU A 402 -0.96 -23.59 0.35
CA LEU A 402 -1.77 -24.52 1.15
C LEU A 402 -2.98 -25.10 0.40
N ALA A 403 -3.39 -24.50 -0.73
CA ALA A 403 -4.58 -24.88 -1.48
C ALA A 403 -4.56 -26.35 -1.96
N ALA A 404 -5.67 -27.07 -1.75
CA ALA A 404 -5.86 -28.39 -2.37
C ALA A 404 -6.05 -28.26 -3.90
N PRO A 405 -5.66 -29.25 -4.73
CA PRO A 405 -5.67 -29.11 -6.20
C PRO A 405 -7.03 -28.76 -6.84
N ALA A 406 -8.14 -29.12 -6.18
CA ALA A 406 -9.51 -28.84 -6.63
C ALA A 406 -10.13 -27.57 -5.98
N GLN A 407 -9.39 -26.88 -5.12
CA GLN A 407 -9.83 -25.70 -4.39
C GLN A 407 -9.32 -24.44 -5.10
N ALA A 408 -10.21 -23.49 -5.38
CA ALA A 408 -9.82 -22.18 -5.89
C ALA A 408 -9.50 -21.27 -4.69
N VAL A 409 -8.27 -20.78 -4.61
CA VAL A 409 -7.84 -19.84 -3.57
C VAL A 409 -7.49 -18.52 -4.23
N ALA A 410 -7.74 -17.41 -3.56
CA ALA A 410 -7.19 -16.12 -3.94
C ALA A 410 -6.74 -15.42 -2.66
N ALA A 411 -5.58 -14.78 -2.68
CA ALA A 411 -5.10 -13.97 -1.57
C ALA A 411 -4.77 -12.56 -2.04
N ALA A 412 -5.00 -11.55 -1.21
CA ALA A 412 -4.61 -10.17 -1.49
C ALA A 412 -4.21 -9.42 -0.22
N THR A 413 -3.16 -8.62 -0.32
CA THR A 413 -2.84 -7.61 0.70
C THR A 413 -3.68 -6.36 0.44
N LEU A 414 -4.24 -5.78 1.50
CA LEU A 414 -4.95 -4.50 1.51
C LEU A 414 -4.02 -3.45 2.12
N GLU A 415 -3.21 -2.81 1.28
CA GLU A 415 -2.14 -1.88 1.67
C GLU A 415 -2.66 -0.43 1.62
N PHE A 416 -2.68 0.26 2.77
CA PHE A 416 -3.09 1.67 2.84
C PHE A 416 -1.88 2.61 2.94
N GLY A 417 -1.66 3.45 1.93
CA GLY A 417 -0.55 4.40 1.93
C GLY A 417 -0.68 5.47 3.01
N THR A 418 0.43 5.80 3.69
CA THR A 418 0.43 6.71 4.86
C THR A 418 1.18 8.01 4.61
N LEU A 419 2.52 8.00 4.51
CA LEU A 419 3.30 9.23 4.28
C LEU A 419 3.26 9.70 2.82
N GLY A 420 3.15 8.78 1.87
CA GLY A 420 3.19 9.03 0.43
C GLY A 420 4.35 8.32 -0.28
N ASP A 421 4.27 8.31 -1.61
CA ASP A 421 5.12 7.53 -2.52
C ASP A 421 6.30 8.32 -3.13
N ASP A 422 6.43 9.62 -2.82
CA ASP A 422 7.57 10.42 -3.29
C ASP A 422 8.88 10.09 -2.56
N ILE A 423 10.02 10.38 -3.19
CA ILE A 423 11.36 10.03 -2.69
C ILE A 423 11.68 10.59 -1.30
N PHE A 424 11.15 11.76 -0.91
CA PHE A 424 11.39 12.32 0.42
C PHE A 424 10.60 11.57 1.49
N ASN A 425 9.34 11.21 1.19
CA ASN A 425 8.53 10.40 2.08
C ASN A 425 9.03 8.93 2.16
N GLN A 426 9.50 8.34 1.06
CA GLN A 426 10.21 7.05 1.11
C GLN A 426 11.45 7.10 2.02
N LEU A 427 12.31 8.13 1.89
CA LEU A 427 13.47 8.30 2.79
C LEU A 427 13.06 8.54 4.26
N ARG A 428 11.93 9.21 4.52
CA ARG A 428 11.38 9.35 5.88
C ARG A 428 10.88 8.03 6.44
N THR A 429 10.20 7.22 5.63
CA THR A 429 9.76 5.86 5.98
C THR A 429 10.97 5.00 6.38
N VAL A 430 12.01 4.94 5.55
CA VAL A 430 13.25 4.22 5.87
C VAL A 430 13.90 4.80 7.14
N ASN A 431 14.02 6.13 7.28
CA ASN A 431 14.60 6.74 8.47
C ASN A 431 13.87 6.34 9.77
N ARG A 432 12.54 6.40 9.79
CA ARG A 432 11.73 6.02 10.95
C ARG A 432 11.92 4.54 11.31
N MET A 433 11.95 3.65 10.31
CA MET A 433 12.21 2.22 10.54
C MET A 433 13.62 1.97 11.07
N VAL A 434 14.64 2.63 10.50
CA VAL A 434 16.03 2.53 10.96
C VAL A 434 16.17 3.02 12.40
N LEU A 435 15.60 4.17 12.75
CA LEU A 435 15.71 4.75 14.10
C LEU A 435 14.94 3.95 15.16
N GLU A 436 13.74 3.45 14.84
CA GLU A 436 12.99 2.56 15.75
C GLU A 436 13.79 1.29 16.04
N ASN A 437 14.25 0.62 14.98
CA ASN A 437 15.02 -0.61 15.12
C ASN A 437 16.34 -0.36 15.86
N GLN A 438 17.10 0.68 15.51
CA GLN A 438 18.31 1.09 16.22
C GLN A 438 18.04 1.35 17.72
N GLY A 439 16.99 2.13 18.01
CA GLY A 439 16.63 2.50 19.37
C GLY A 439 16.19 1.32 20.23
N SER A 440 15.44 0.39 19.64
CA SER A 440 15.05 -0.87 20.30
C SER A 440 16.24 -1.78 20.67
N ARG A 441 17.39 -1.60 20.02
CA ARG A 441 18.59 -2.45 20.18
C ARG A 441 19.69 -1.81 21.03
N PHE A 442 19.87 -0.49 20.91
CA PHE A 442 20.98 0.24 21.54
C PHE A 442 20.53 1.37 22.48
N GLY A 443 19.22 1.54 22.68
CA GLY A 443 18.65 2.66 23.40
C GLY A 443 18.64 3.96 22.57
N PHE A 444 18.24 5.05 23.21
CA PHE A 444 18.08 6.37 22.59
C PHE A 444 19.00 7.38 23.29
N THR A 445 19.41 8.44 22.60
CA THR A 445 20.30 9.48 23.16
C THR A 445 19.65 10.28 24.30
N SER A 446 18.32 10.34 24.35
CA SER A 446 17.53 10.90 25.46
C SER A 446 16.14 10.27 25.52
N LYS A 447 15.41 10.51 26.62
CA LYS A 447 14.00 10.12 26.73
C LYS A 447 13.11 10.82 25.69
N ASP A 448 13.30 12.12 25.49
CA ASP A 448 12.59 12.88 24.45
C ASP A 448 12.82 12.29 23.05
N THR A 449 14.02 11.75 22.78
CA THR A 449 14.34 11.08 21.50
C THR A 449 13.65 9.73 21.37
N GLU A 450 13.54 8.97 22.47
CA GLU A 450 12.73 7.74 22.49
C GLU A 450 11.28 8.02 22.13
N ASP A 451 10.69 9.05 22.75
CA ASP A 451 9.28 9.39 22.56
C ASP A 451 9.04 9.97 21.17
N GLU A 452 9.91 10.87 20.67
CA GLU A 452 9.86 11.39 19.28
C GLU A 452 9.90 10.23 18.26
N VAL A 453 10.83 9.29 18.39
CA VAL A 453 10.99 8.19 17.44
C VAL A 453 9.80 7.23 17.50
N LYS A 454 9.31 6.88 18.71
CA LYS A 454 8.16 5.98 18.88
C LYS A 454 6.87 6.57 18.33
N ASP A 455 6.57 7.83 18.64
CA ASP A 455 5.36 8.49 18.14
C ASP A 455 5.38 8.63 16.62
N HIS A 456 6.52 9.06 16.04
CA HIS A 456 6.63 9.15 14.58
C HIS A 456 6.67 7.78 13.89
N PHE A 457 7.16 6.72 14.53
CA PHE A 457 7.05 5.37 14.00
C PHE A 457 5.60 4.87 14.04
N LYS A 458 4.84 5.15 15.11
CA LYS A 458 3.40 4.85 15.15
C LYS A 458 2.64 5.64 14.08
N GLU A 459 2.89 6.94 13.92
CA GLU A 459 2.28 7.80 12.89
C GLU A 459 2.66 7.38 11.44
N LEU A 460 3.75 6.63 11.24
CA LEU A 460 4.10 6.06 9.92
C LEU A 460 3.13 4.94 9.50
N PHE A 461 2.57 4.19 10.44
CA PHE A 461 1.71 3.03 10.16
C PHE A 461 0.25 3.25 10.56
N PHE A 462 0.00 4.17 11.50
CA PHE A 462 -1.34 4.54 11.95
C PHE A 462 -1.45 6.06 12.12
N PRO A 463 -1.62 6.81 11.02
CA PRO A 463 -1.81 8.25 11.07
C PRO A 463 -2.91 8.72 12.03
N SER A 464 -2.63 9.81 12.74
CA SER A 464 -3.58 10.56 13.56
C SER A 464 -4.60 11.34 12.73
N ASP A 465 -4.33 11.52 11.43
CA ASP A 465 -5.19 12.22 10.47
C ASP A 465 -6.58 11.58 10.35
N PRO A 466 -7.67 12.28 10.73
CA PRO A 466 -9.03 11.74 10.67
C PRO A 466 -9.51 11.53 9.22
N VAL A 467 -8.99 12.28 8.24
CA VAL A 467 -9.32 12.09 6.83
C VAL A 467 -8.76 10.76 6.33
N TRP A 468 -7.52 10.44 6.71
CA TRP A 468 -6.91 9.15 6.41
C TRP A 468 -7.70 7.99 7.02
N ARG A 469 -8.14 8.11 8.27
CA ARG A 469 -8.97 7.08 8.95
C ARG A 469 -10.32 6.86 8.25
N GLY A 470 -11.00 7.93 7.84
CA GLY A 470 -12.23 7.83 7.04
C GLY A 470 -12.02 7.23 5.64
N GLN A 471 -10.84 7.46 5.03
CA GLN A 471 -10.45 6.80 3.77
C GLN A 471 -10.19 5.30 3.97
N VAL A 472 -9.59 4.89 5.09
CA VAL A 472 -9.42 3.48 5.47
C VAL A 472 -10.78 2.79 5.62
N GLU A 473 -11.72 3.38 6.37
CA GLU A 473 -13.09 2.85 6.51
C GLU A 473 -13.79 2.72 5.16
N SER A 474 -13.89 3.81 4.39
CA SER A 474 -14.69 3.85 3.16
C SER A 474 -14.12 3.00 2.01
N SER A 475 -12.79 2.90 1.90
CA SER A 475 -12.17 2.02 0.88
C SER A 475 -12.24 0.55 1.29
N THR A 476 -12.20 0.24 2.59
CA THR A 476 -12.43 -1.12 3.12
C THR A 476 -13.87 -1.57 2.86
N ASP A 477 -14.86 -0.73 3.18
CA ASP A 477 -16.27 -1.01 2.88
C ASP A 477 -16.52 -1.24 1.38
N ALA A 478 -15.79 -0.53 0.52
CA ALA A 478 -15.85 -0.73 -0.92
C ALA A 478 -15.30 -2.12 -1.34
N VAL A 479 -14.20 -2.59 -0.72
CA VAL A 479 -13.70 -3.96 -0.92
C VAL A 479 -14.70 -4.99 -0.41
N PHE A 480 -15.25 -4.83 0.80
CA PHE A 480 -16.24 -5.77 1.34
C PHE A 480 -17.52 -5.83 0.49
N SER A 481 -17.99 -4.68 -0.01
CA SER A 481 -19.10 -4.59 -0.97
C SER A 481 -18.79 -5.33 -2.28
N LEU A 482 -17.59 -5.15 -2.83
CA LEU A 482 -17.17 -5.84 -4.05
C LEU A 482 -17.12 -7.36 -3.85
N VAL A 483 -16.47 -7.82 -2.77
CA VAL A 483 -16.36 -9.24 -2.43
C VAL A 483 -17.74 -9.86 -2.21
N LEU A 484 -18.62 -9.22 -1.43
CA LEU A 484 -19.99 -9.70 -1.19
C LEU A 484 -20.81 -9.88 -2.50
N ASN A 485 -20.53 -9.07 -3.52
CA ASN A 485 -21.22 -9.11 -4.81
C ASN A 485 -20.53 -9.99 -5.87
N LYS A 486 -19.23 -10.27 -5.74
CA LYS A 486 -18.41 -10.98 -6.75
C LYS A 486 -17.98 -12.38 -6.34
N PHE A 487 -17.88 -12.68 -5.04
CA PHE A 487 -17.42 -13.98 -4.55
C PHE A 487 -18.47 -15.06 -4.76
#